data_AF-A0A3S4TH18-F1
#
_entry.id   AF-A0A3S4TH18-F1
#
_cell.length_a   1.000
_cell.length_b   1.000
_cell.length_c   1.000
_cell.angle_alpha   90.00
_cell.angle_beta   90.00
_cell.angle_gamma   90.00
#
_symmetry.space_group_name_H-M   'P 1'
#
loop_
_entity.id
_entity.type
_entity.pdbx_description
1 polymer ?
#
loop_
_entity_poly.entity_id
_entity_poly.type
_entity_poly.pdbx_seq_one_letter_code
_entity_poly.pdbx_strand_id
1 'polypeptide(L)'
;QDVEEAVRLCAGSGIQEALIWLSEQKKGAGSPRREFMYDVGFCRLLFQADRTDIALSFAENLLIRIDRHKLEQWEPELAAQGLVQICRCLVKTDDGESEGETVQKRKQVAARLALLAPDQMLSLT
;
A
#
# COMPACT_ATOMS: atom_id res chain seq x y z
N GLN A 1 8.55 11.82 1.56
CA GLN A 1 8.46 13.11 0.85
C GLN A 1 7.26 13.15 -0.08
N ASP A 2 7.27 12.55 -1.28
CA ASP A 2 6.17 12.79 -2.25
C ASP A 2 4.79 12.23 -1.81
N VAL A 3 4.76 11.05 -1.18
CA VAL A 3 3.51 10.46 -0.66
C VAL A 3 2.96 11.23 0.54
N GLU A 4 3.81 11.84 1.35
CA GLU A 4 3.38 12.66 2.50
C GLU A 4 2.83 14.01 2.06
N GLU A 5 3.30 14.54 0.92
CA GLU A 5 2.73 15.73 0.28
C GLU A 5 1.30 15.45 -0.21
N ALA A 6 1.09 14.29 -0.84
CA ALA A 6 -0.25 13.87 -1.27
C ALA A 6 -1.24 13.72 -0.10
N VAL A 7 -0.78 13.17 1.03
CA VAL A 7 -1.58 13.07 2.26
C VAL A 7 -1.92 14.46 2.81
N ARG A 8 -0.96 15.40 2.78
CA ARG A 8 -1.20 16.80 3.20
C ARG A 8 -2.22 17.51 2.29
N LEU A 9 -2.12 17.31 0.97
CA LEU A 9 -3.11 17.83 0.02
C LEU A 9 -4.51 17.26 0.28
N CYS A 10 -4.61 15.96 0.62
CA CYS A 10 -5.89 15.34 0.97
C CYS A 10 -6.54 16.01 2.20
N ALA A 11 -5.75 16.39 3.21
CA ALA A 11 -6.25 17.05 4.40
C ALA A 11 -6.73 18.49 4.15
N GLY A 12 -6.21 19.17 3.14
CA GLY A 12 -6.54 20.57 2.83
C GLY A 12 -7.60 20.77 1.74
N SER A 13 -7.55 19.96 0.68
CA SER A 13 -8.33 20.20 -0.55
C SER A 13 -9.30 19.07 -0.92
N GLY A 14 -9.19 17.90 -0.27
CA GLY A 14 -10.01 16.74 -0.57
C GLY A 14 -9.23 15.61 -1.25
N ILE A 15 -9.81 14.40 -1.24
CA ILE A 15 -9.16 13.21 -1.78
C ILE A 15 -9.00 13.27 -3.31
N GLN A 16 -9.94 13.90 -4.03
CA GLN A 16 -9.92 13.91 -5.50
C GLN A 16 -8.69 14.64 -6.03
N GLU A 17 -8.39 15.80 -5.47
CA GLU A 17 -7.24 16.64 -5.77
C GLU A 17 -5.93 15.90 -5.45
N ALA A 18 -5.87 15.21 -4.32
CA ALA A 18 -4.71 14.42 -3.94
C ALA A 18 -4.46 13.23 -4.89
N LEU A 19 -5.52 12.56 -5.36
CA LEU A 19 -5.43 11.49 -6.35
C LEU A 19 -5.03 12.01 -7.74
N ILE A 20 -5.54 13.17 -8.15
CA ILE A 20 -5.14 13.84 -9.40
C ILE A 20 -3.65 14.17 -9.35
N TRP A 21 -3.20 14.79 -8.26
CA TRP A 21 -1.79 15.13 -8.08
C TRP A 21 -0.88 13.89 -8.15
N LEU A 22 -1.22 12.80 -7.43
CA LEU A 22 -0.44 11.55 -7.51
C LEU A 22 -0.42 10.96 -8.93
N SER A 23 -1.51 11.09 -9.68
CA SER A 23 -1.59 10.61 -11.08
C SER A 23 -0.62 11.35 -11.97
N GLU A 24 -0.53 12.67 -11.82
CA GLU A 24 0.41 13.52 -12.56
C GLU A 24 1.85 13.20 -12.19
N GLN A 25 2.14 13.06 -10.89
CA GLN A 25 3.48 12.68 -10.42
C GLN A 25 3.90 11.29 -10.92
N LYS A 26 2.96 10.33 -10.96
CA LYS A 26 3.21 9.00 -11.50
C LYS A 26 3.57 9.05 -12.99
N LYS A 27 2.88 9.85 -13.80
CA LYS A 27 3.19 10.03 -15.22
C LYS A 27 4.58 10.61 -15.45
N GLY A 28 5.05 11.47 -14.54
CA GLY A 28 6.39 12.10 -14.59
C GLY A 28 7.48 11.35 -13.82
N ALA A 29 7.20 10.17 -13.25
CA ALA A 29 8.06 9.52 -12.26
C ALA A 29 9.47 9.16 -12.77
N GLY A 30 9.61 8.90 -14.06
CA GLY A 30 10.89 8.60 -14.73
C GLY A 30 11.59 7.32 -14.25
N SER A 31 10.98 6.54 -13.35
CA SER A 31 11.52 5.26 -12.87
C SER A 31 10.42 4.33 -12.31
N PRO A 32 10.53 3.01 -12.51
CA PRO A 32 9.59 2.04 -11.96
C PRO A 32 9.49 2.07 -10.43
N ARG A 33 10.60 2.39 -9.75
CA ARG A 33 10.65 2.56 -8.29
C ARG A 33 9.75 3.71 -7.84
N ARG A 34 9.86 4.89 -8.46
CA ARG A 34 8.98 6.03 -8.13
C ARG A 34 7.52 5.73 -8.47
N GLU A 35 7.25 5.08 -9.60
CA GLU A 35 5.89 4.65 -9.92
C GLU A 35 5.30 3.70 -8.87
N PHE A 36 6.10 2.79 -8.32
CA PHE A 36 5.67 1.94 -7.20
C PHE A 36 5.34 2.76 -5.95
N MET A 37 6.19 3.72 -5.59
CA MET A 37 5.93 4.60 -4.45
C MET A 37 4.63 5.40 -4.62
N TYR A 38 4.33 5.86 -5.84
CA TYR A 38 3.05 6.52 -6.12
C TYR A 38 1.87 5.57 -6.01
N ASP A 39 1.98 4.31 -6.45
CA ASP A 39 0.93 3.30 -6.26
C ASP A 39 0.68 2.99 -4.78
N VAL A 40 1.74 2.97 -3.96
CA VAL A 40 1.63 2.88 -2.49
C VAL A 40 0.87 4.10 -1.95
N GLY A 41 1.14 5.30 -2.46
CA GLY A 41 0.41 6.52 -2.12
C GLY A 41 -1.07 6.47 -2.49
N PHE A 42 -1.39 6.00 -3.70
CA PHE A 42 -2.77 5.80 -4.16
C PHE A 42 -3.54 4.87 -3.24
N CYS A 43 -2.97 3.69 -2.96
CA CYS A 43 -3.55 2.71 -2.05
C CYS A 43 -3.82 3.33 -0.66
N ARG A 44 -2.85 4.06 -0.12
CA ARG A 44 -2.96 4.73 1.19
C ARG A 44 -4.08 5.78 1.22
N LEU A 45 -4.17 6.65 0.22
CA LEU A 45 -5.19 7.70 0.18
C LEU A 45 -6.60 7.12 0.08
N LEU A 46 -6.80 6.13 -0.80
CA LEU A 46 -8.08 5.44 -0.96
C LEU A 46 -8.51 4.75 0.34
N PHE A 47 -7.56 4.10 1.02
CA PHE A 47 -7.79 3.49 2.32
C PHE A 47 -8.22 4.52 3.39
N GLN A 48 -7.53 5.67 3.44
CA GLN A 48 -7.82 6.76 4.38
C GLN A 48 -9.19 7.40 4.15
N ALA A 49 -9.66 7.49 2.91
CA ALA A 49 -10.98 8.00 2.58
C ALA A 49 -12.09 6.93 2.57
N ASP A 50 -11.83 5.79 3.21
CA ASP A 50 -12.80 4.71 3.37
C ASP A 50 -13.30 4.09 2.04
N ARG A 51 -12.50 4.24 0.97
CA ARG A 51 -12.70 3.54 -0.32
C ARG A 51 -11.88 2.26 -0.34
N THR A 52 -12.11 1.42 0.67
CA THR A 52 -11.28 0.23 0.96
C THR A 52 -11.39 -0.82 -0.14
N ASP A 53 -12.56 -0.93 -0.78
CA ASP A 53 -12.81 -1.76 -1.96
C ASP A 53 -11.86 -1.42 -3.12
N ILE A 54 -11.72 -0.13 -3.44
CA ILE A 54 -10.80 0.34 -4.48
C ILE A 54 -9.34 0.20 -4.02
N ALA A 55 -9.06 0.55 -2.76
CA ALA A 55 -7.72 0.43 -2.18
C ALA A 55 -7.19 -1.01 -2.24
N LEU A 56 -8.07 -2.00 -2.08
CA LEU A 56 -7.73 -3.42 -2.16
C LEU A 56 -7.22 -3.81 -3.56
N SER A 57 -7.86 -3.34 -4.64
CA SER A 57 -7.36 -3.59 -6.00
C SER A 57 -5.95 -3.03 -6.22
N PHE A 58 -5.64 -1.88 -5.64
CA PHE A 58 -4.27 -1.34 -5.66
C PHE A 58 -3.32 -2.19 -4.81
N ALA A 59 -3.75 -2.63 -3.62
CA ALA A 59 -2.97 -3.50 -2.76
C ALA A 59 -2.59 -4.83 -3.46
N GLU A 60 -3.53 -5.42 -4.21
CA GLU A 60 -3.26 -6.64 -4.97
C GLU A 60 -2.22 -6.43 -6.08
N ASN A 61 -2.31 -5.31 -6.80
CA ASN A 61 -1.31 -4.96 -7.80
C ASN A 61 0.07 -4.69 -7.17
N LEU A 62 0.11 -4.01 -6.02
CA LEU A 62 1.36 -3.82 -5.27
C LEU A 62 1.99 -5.18 -4.90
N LEU A 63 1.21 -6.15 -4.44
CA LEU A 63 1.71 -7.49 -4.11
C LEU A 63 2.29 -8.19 -5.35
N ILE A 64 1.59 -8.14 -6.48
CA ILE A 64 2.05 -8.70 -7.76
C ILE A 64 3.39 -8.06 -8.17
N ARG A 65 3.53 -6.74 -8.03
CA ARG A 65 4.77 -6.03 -8.37
C ARG A 65 5.93 -6.38 -7.44
N ILE A 66 5.67 -6.49 -6.13
CA ILE A 66 6.67 -6.94 -5.15
C ILE A 66 7.21 -8.31 -5.57
N ASP A 67 6.32 -9.26 -5.90
CA ASP A 67 6.68 -10.61 -6.27
C ASP A 67 7.42 -10.66 -7.61
N ARG A 68 6.86 -10.01 -8.65
CA ARG A 68 7.42 -9.98 -10.01
C ARG A 68 8.84 -9.43 -10.03
N HIS A 69 9.08 -8.36 -9.27
CA HIS A 69 10.39 -7.68 -9.24
C HIS A 69 11.28 -8.15 -8.09
N LYS A 70 10.83 -9.14 -7.29
CA LYS A 70 11.55 -9.66 -6.13
C LYS A 70 12.03 -8.55 -5.20
N LEU A 71 11.17 -7.55 -4.94
CA LEU A 71 11.56 -6.36 -4.19
C LEU A 71 12.03 -6.69 -2.77
N GLU A 72 11.52 -7.76 -2.16
CA GLU A 72 11.97 -8.21 -0.84
C GLU A 72 13.45 -8.59 -0.79
N GLN A 73 14.06 -8.93 -1.94
CA GLN A 73 15.48 -9.28 -2.04
C GLN A 73 16.34 -8.08 -2.45
N TRP A 74 15.82 -7.23 -3.35
CA TRP A 74 16.61 -6.17 -4.00
C TRP A 74 16.39 -4.78 -3.41
N GLU A 75 15.19 -4.51 -2.90
CA GLU A 75 14.79 -3.22 -2.31
C GLU A 75 13.87 -3.45 -1.10
N PRO A 76 14.37 -4.07 -0.01
CA PRO A 76 13.55 -4.56 1.10
C PRO A 76 12.75 -3.46 1.78
N GLU A 77 13.29 -2.24 1.87
CA GLU A 77 12.58 -1.09 2.45
C GLU A 77 11.40 -0.64 1.58
N LEU A 78 11.51 -0.79 0.25
CA LEU A 78 10.41 -0.48 -0.67
C LEU A 78 9.33 -1.56 -0.60
N ALA A 79 9.74 -2.83 -0.52
CA ALA A 79 8.82 -3.94 -0.33
C ALA A 79 8.03 -3.79 0.99
N ALA A 80 8.71 -3.47 2.09
CA ALA A 80 8.08 -3.24 3.39
C ALA A 80 7.01 -2.13 3.33
N GLN A 81 7.30 -1.00 2.67
CA GLN A 81 6.32 0.07 2.49
C GLN A 81 5.03 -0.38 1.78
N GLY A 82 5.17 -1.23 0.75
CA GLY A 82 4.03 -1.83 0.05
C GLY A 82 3.28 -2.82 0.94
N LEU A 83 3.99 -3.77 1.57
CA LEU A 83 3.40 -4.80 2.44
C LEU A 83 2.62 -4.18 3.61
N VAL A 84 3.11 -3.08 4.20
CA VAL A 84 2.37 -2.33 5.24
C VAL A 84 1.01 -1.86 4.73
N GLN A 85 0.93 -1.27 3.54
CA GLN A 85 -0.36 -0.80 3.00
C GLN A 85 -1.28 -1.96 2.65
N ILE A 86 -0.73 -3.06 2.12
CA ILE A 86 -1.49 -4.26 1.81
C ILE A 86 -2.09 -4.87 3.09
N CYS A 87 -1.28 -5.00 4.15
CA CYS A 87 -1.75 -5.47 5.46
C CYS A 87 -2.89 -4.60 6.00
N ARG A 88 -2.75 -3.26 5.95
CA ARG A 88 -3.81 -2.34 6.40
C ARG A 88 -5.12 -2.55 5.65
N CYS A 89 -5.07 -2.67 4.32
CA CYS A 89 -6.25 -2.94 3.51
C CYS A 89 -6.89 -4.27 3.90
N LEU A 90 -6.10 -5.34 3.98
CA LEU A 90 -6.59 -6.68 4.32
C LEU A 90 -7.16 -6.78 5.73
N VAL A 91 -6.60 -6.05 6.70
CA VAL A 91 -7.13 -5.99 8.08
C VAL A 91 -8.49 -5.31 8.11
N LYS A 92 -8.66 -4.19 7.39
CA LYS A 92 -9.93 -3.46 7.36
C LYS A 92 -11.03 -4.19 6.61
N THR A 93 -10.68 -5.05 5.65
CA THR A 93 -11.63 -5.90 4.94
C THR A 93 -11.94 -7.22 5.64
N ASP A 94 -11.19 -7.58 6.68
CA ASP A 94 -11.51 -8.77 7.47
C ASP A 94 -12.59 -8.42 8.50
N ASP A 95 -13.76 -9.02 8.33
CA ASP A 95 -14.90 -8.91 9.23
C ASP A 95 -14.80 -9.84 10.46
N GLY A 96 -13.72 -10.63 10.57
CA GLY A 96 -13.43 -11.47 11.73
C GLY A 96 -14.21 -12.79 11.76
N GLU A 97 -15.17 -12.97 10.84
CA GLU A 97 -15.98 -14.19 10.70
C GLU A 97 -15.51 -15.08 9.53
N SER A 98 -14.52 -14.63 8.76
CA SER A 98 -14.11 -15.29 7.51
C SER A 98 -12.91 -16.23 7.67
N GLU A 99 -13.11 -17.55 7.64
CA GLU A 99 -12.04 -18.53 7.31
C GLU A 99 -11.79 -18.59 5.78
N GLY A 100 -11.56 -17.42 5.17
CA GLY A 100 -11.49 -17.25 3.72
C GLY A 100 -10.08 -16.98 3.16
N GLU A 101 -10.00 -16.92 1.83
CA GLU A 101 -8.78 -16.58 1.09
C GLU A 101 -8.14 -15.25 1.57
N THR A 102 -8.95 -14.26 1.93
CA THR A 102 -8.51 -12.97 2.47
C THR A 102 -7.72 -13.11 3.77
N VAL A 103 -8.17 -13.96 4.71
CA VAL A 103 -7.47 -14.18 5.98
C VAL A 103 -6.16 -14.90 5.77
N GLN A 104 -6.12 -15.87 4.85
CA GLN A 104 -4.88 -16.56 4.49
C GLN A 104 -3.88 -15.59 3.83
N LYS A 105 -4.36 -14.76 2.90
CA LYS A 105 -3.55 -13.72 2.24
C LYS A 105 -3.00 -12.74 3.27
N ARG A 106 -3.82 -12.28 4.22
CA ARG A 106 -3.37 -11.40 5.30
C ARG A 106 -2.27 -12.03 6.14
N LYS A 107 -2.43 -13.29 6.57
CA LYS A 107 -1.40 -14.01 7.34
C LYS A 107 -0.09 -14.12 6.55
N GLN A 108 -0.17 -14.40 5.25
CA GLN A 108 1.00 -14.47 4.38
C GLN A 108 1.71 -13.12 4.27
N VAL A 109 0.98 -12.03 3.98
CA VAL A 109 1.57 -10.68 3.86
C VAL A 109 2.15 -10.23 5.21
N ALA A 110 1.46 -10.49 6.32
CA ALA A 110 1.93 -10.17 7.66
C ALA A 110 3.23 -10.92 8.01
N ALA A 111 3.32 -12.21 7.68
CA ALA A 111 4.53 -13.00 7.90
C ALA A 111 5.72 -12.47 7.08
N ARG A 112 5.48 -12.10 5.82
CA ARG A 112 6.49 -11.48 4.95
C ARG A 112 6.97 -10.14 5.52
N LEU A 113 6.04 -9.29 5.96
CA LEU A 113 6.38 -8.02 6.60
C LEU A 113 7.17 -8.22 7.90
N ALA A 114 6.78 -9.18 8.74
CA ALA A 114 7.49 -9.47 9.99
C ALA A 114 8.95 -9.90 9.76
N LEU A 115 9.23 -10.60 8.67
CA LEU A 115 10.59 -11.01 8.29
C LEU A 115 11.45 -9.83 7.80
N LEU A 116 10.84 -8.84 7.15
CA LEU A 116 11.55 -7.69 6.56
C LEU A 116 11.66 -6.49 7.50
N ALA A 117 10.58 -6.19 8.22
CA ALA A 117 10.43 -5.00 9.05
C ALA A 117 9.51 -5.30 10.26
N PRO A 118 10.02 -6.03 11.28
CA PRO A 118 9.23 -6.42 12.45
C PRO A 118 8.72 -5.22 13.25
N ASP A 119 9.46 -4.12 13.28
CA ASP A 119 9.06 -2.85 13.88
C ASP A 119 7.80 -2.27 13.22
N GLN A 120 7.71 -2.33 11.89
CA GLN A 120 6.54 -1.87 11.15
C GLN A 120 5.34 -2.80 11.34
N MET A 121 5.57 -4.11 11.46
CA MET A 121 4.50 -5.07 11.76
C MET A 121 3.85 -4.82 13.12
N LEU A 122 4.65 -4.55 14.16
CA LEU A 122 4.15 -4.26 15.51
C LEU A 122 3.32 -2.97 15.57
N SER A 123 3.52 -2.03 14.64
CA SER A 123 2.71 -0.81 14.56
C SER A 123 1.33 -1.01 13.92
N LEU A 124 1.04 -2.21 13.41
CA LEU A 124 -0.22 -2.56 12.75
C LEU A 124 -1.20 -3.35 13.62
N THR A 125 -0.72 -3.90 14.75
CA THR A 125 -1.52 -4.60 15.77
C THR A 125 -2.04 -3.63 16.82
#